data_AF-A0A6B0ZLI1-F1
#
_entry.id   AF-A0A6B0ZLI1-F1
#
_cell.length_a   1.000
_cell.length_b   1.000
_cell.length_c   1.000
_cell.angle_alpha   90.00
_cell.angle_beta   90.00
_cell.angle_gamma   90.00
#
_symmetry.space_group_name_H-M   'P 1'
#
loop_
_entity.id
_entity.type
_entity.pdbx_description
1 polymer ?
#
loop_
_entity_poly.entity_id
_entity_poly.type
_entity_poly.pdbx_seq_one_letter_code
_entity_poly.pdbx_strand_id
1 'polypeptide(L)'
;MATAADAVSQAAAKPRPLWRRRGARWFAAAVVVAQLALVANGYRDPHNYFAFQPFNESSTYAVELVRVLDDGERVPVPNGRWEGYHWNELIDWGPLRSPWHQRHAFSGVDAVVDFLDNALNWVADNTPGDTETLYLEATVTYYRNARGPYVTVVRSHERELGGP
;
A
#
# COMPACT_ATOMS: atom_id res chain seq x y z
N MET A 1 -10.87 75.50 -3.37
CA MET A 1 -11.49 74.61 -4.37
C MET A 1 -10.69 73.32 -4.36
N ALA A 2 -11.23 72.26 -3.74
CA ALA A 2 -10.62 70.93 -3.76
C ALA A 2 -10.86 70.30 -5.13
N THR A 3 -9.80 69.85 -5.78
CA THR A 3 -9.84 69.25 -7.13
C THR A 3 -10.36 67.81 -7.10
N ALA A 4 -11.03 67.37 -8.17
CA ALA A 4 -11.52 65.99 -8.34
C ALA A 4 -10.44 64.91 -8.17
N ALA A 5 -9.15 65.27 -8.21
CA ALA A 5 -8.03 64.40 -7.90
C ALA A 5 -7.99 63.96 -6.41
N ASP A 6 -8.45 64.79 -5.47
CA ASP A 6 -8.49 64.44 -4.04
C ASP A 6 -9.58 63.42 -3.72
N ALA A 7 -10.65 63.37 -4.52
CA ALA A 7 -11.75 62.41 -4.36
C ALA A 7 -11.37 61.00 -4.81
N VAL A 8 -10.45 60.87 -5.79
CA VAL A 8 -9.98 59.57 -6.28
C VAL A 8 -8.92 58.96 -5.34
N SER A 9 -8.16 59.80 -4.62
CA SER A 9 -7.15 59.34 -3.64
C SER A 9 -7.76 58.88 -2.30
N GLN A 10 -9.04 59.16 -2.04
CA GLN A 10 -9.77 58.75 -0.83
C GLN A 10 -10.69 57.53 -1.01
N ALA A 11 -10.51 56.74 -2.07
CA ALA A 11 -10.99 55.37 -2.08
C ALA A 11 -10.13 54.52 -1.12
N ALA A 12 -10.19 54.87 0.16
CA ALA A 12 -9.56 54.16 1.26
C ALA A 12 -9.93 52.69 1.11
N ALA A 13 -8.94 51.85 0.83
CA ALA A 13 -9.08 50.41 0.84
C ALA A 13 -9.70 50.03 2.19
N LYS A 14 -11.00 49.72 2.20
CA LYS A 14 -11.74 49.39 3.43
C LYS A 14 -10.90 48.37 4.21
N PRO A 15 -10.48 48.67 5.45
CA PRO A 15 -9.61 47.77 6.19
C PRO A 15 -10.31 46.42 6.29
N ARG A 16 -9.69 45.38 5.72
CA ARG A 16 -10.25 44.02 5.73
C ARG A 16 -10.60 43.67 7.18
N PRO A 17 -11.85 43.28 7.48
CA PRO A 17 -12.32 43.14 8.84
C PRO A 17 -11.50 42.08 9.60
N LEU A 18 -11.16 42.37 10.85
CA LEU A 18 -10.25 41.56 11.67
C LEU A 18 -10.76 40.12 11.86
N TRP A 19 -12.08 39.90 11.85
CA TRP A 19 -12.68 38.56 11.93
C TRP A 19 -12.35 37.70 10.70
N ARG A 20 -12.27 38.30 9.50
CA ARG A 20 -11.84 37.58 8.29
C ARG A 20 -10.37 37.18 8.38
N ARG A 21 -9.52 38.05 8.95
CA ARG A 21 -8.10 37.74 9.18
C ARG A 21 -7.93 36.61 10.21
N ARG A 22 -8.68 36.65 11.31
CA ARG A 22 -8.67 35.56 12.32
C ARG A 22 -9.21 34.26 11.75
N GLY A 23 -10.33 34.30 11.01
CA GLY A 23 -10.90 33.14 10.33
C GLY A 23 -9.93 32.53 9.32
N ALA A 24 -9.30 33.35 8.47
CA ALA A 24 -8.30 32.88 7.52
C ALA A 24 -7.07 32.25 8.21
N ARG A 25 -6.60 32.82 9.33
CA ARG A 25 -5.50 32.24 10.12
C ARG A 25 -5.87 30.90 10.73
N TRP A 26 -7.07 30.77 11.30
CA TRP A 26 -7.56 29.51 11.85
C TRP A 26 -7.72 28.45 10.77
N PHE A 27 -8.28 28.82 9.62
CA PHE A 27 -8.38 27.92 8.48
C PHE A 27 -6.99 27.45 8.01
N ALA A 28 -6.04 28.37 7.83
CA ALA A 28 -4.67 28.01 7.46
C ALA A 28 -4.01 27.09 8.49
N ALA A 29 -4.15 27.40 9.79
CA ALA A 29 -3.64 26.55 10.86
C ALA A 29 -4.28 25.15 10.84
N ALA A 30 -5.60 25.07 10.63
CA ALA A 30 -6.31 23.80 10.52
C ALA A 30 -5.81 22.97 9.32
N VAL A 31 -5.58 23.59 8.16
CA VAL A 31 -5.00 22.92 6.98
C VAL A 31 -3.61 22.39 7.28
N VAL A 32 -2.73 23.19 7.91
CA VAL A 32 -1.39 22.74 8.29
C VAL A 32 -1.45 21.58 9.28
N VAL A 33 -2.30 21.66 10.30
CA VAL A 33 -2.48 20.56 11.27
C VAL A 33 -3.00 19.31 10.57
N ALA A 34 -3.96 19.43 9.65
CA ALA A 34 -4.46 18.30 8.87
C ALA A 34 -3.36 17.68 7.98
N GLN A 35 -2.55 18.50 7.33
CA GLN A 35 -1.40 18.02 6.53
C GLN A 35 -0.36 17.29 7.39
N LEU A 36 -0.01 17.85 8.55
CA LEU A 36 0.91 17.19 9.49
C LEU A 36 0.34 15.88 10.02
N ALA A 37 -0.97 15.83 10.29
CA ALA A 37 -1.64 14.60 10.70
C ALA A 37 -1.60 13.54 9.60
N LEU A 38 -1.83 13.92 8.33
CA LEU A 38 -1.72 13.02 7.18
C LEU A 38 -0.29 12.49 7.01
N VAL A 39 0.72 13.35 7.11
CA VAL A 39 2.13 12.94 7.03
C VAL A 39 2.50 11.97 8.15
N ALA A 40 2.12 12.30 9.40
CA ALA A 40 2.37 11.42 10.54
C ALA A 40 1.64 10.08 10.41
N ASN A 41 0.42 10.08 9.86
CA ASN A 41 -0.32 8.86 9.55
C ASN A 41 0.35 8.04 8.44
N GLY A 42 0.87 8.71 7.41
CA GLY A 42 1.59 8.09 6.30
C GLY A 42 2.76 7.22 6.76
N TYR A 43 3.52 7.64 7.78
CA TYR A 43 4.63 6.84 8.32
C TYR A 43 4.20 5.59 9.12
N ARG A 44 2.91 5.46 9.47
CA ARG A 44 2.35 4.27 10.13
C ARG A 44 1.64 3.34 9.16
N ASP A 45 1.30 3.86 7.98
CA ASP A 45 0.65 3.12 6.93
C ASP A 45 1.69 2.28 6.16
N PRO A 46 1.47 0.97 5.93
CA PRO A 46 2.42 0.12 5.22
C PRO A 46 2.78 0.65 3.83
N HIS A 47 1.86 1.37 3.18
CA HIS A 47 1.99 1.87 1.82
C HIS A 47 2.59 3.28 1.75
N ASN A 48 2.82 3.93 2.89
CA ASN A 48 3.51 5.22 3.00
C ASN A 48 2.94 6.35 2.12
N TYR A 49 1.65 6.32 1.74
CA TYR A 49 1.06 7.24 0.75
C TYR A 49 1.25 8.75 1.03
N PHE A 50 1.29 9.13 2.31
CA PHE A 50 1.44 10.52 2.75
C PHE A 50 2.79 10.79 3.44
N ALA A 51 3.65 9.78 3.56
CA ALA A 51 4.95 9.94 4.17
C ALA A 51 5.90 10.71 3.24
N PHE A 52 6.73 11.57 3.81
CA PHE A 52 7.79 12.21 3.03
C PHE A 52 8.98 11.25 2.91
N GLN A 53 9.20 10.71 1.70
CA GLN A 53 10.37 9.89 1.40
C GLN A 53 11.35 10.69 0.50
N PRO A 54 12.40 11.31 1.07
CA PRO A 54 13.38 12.04 0.27
C PRO A 54 14.24 11.11 -0.62
N PHE A 55 14.27 9.81 -0.31
CA PHE A 55 14.93 8.77 -1.10
C PHE A 55 14.03 7.54 -1.14
N ASN A 56 13.86 6.93 -2.32
CA ASN A 56 13.18 5.65 -2.43
C ASN A 56 13.98 4.59 -1.65
N GLU A 57 13.28 3.80 -0.84
CA GLU A 57 13.86 2.62 -0.20
C GLU A 57 14.43 1.70 -1.29
N SER A 58 15.72 1.38 -1.23
CA SER A 58 16.35 0.45 -2.19
C SER A 58 16.17 -0.98 -1.67
N SER A 59 14.92 -1.42 -1.68
CA SER A 59 14.55 -2.74 -1.20
C SER A 59 14.21 -3.67 -2.35
N THR A 60 14.57 -4.95 -2.17
CA THR A 60 14.25 -6.01 -3.12
C THR A 60 13.64 -7.19 -2.41
N TYR A 61 12.79 -7.94 -3.09
CA TYR A 61 12.14 -9.12 -2.54
C TYR A 61 11.98 -10.21 -3.59
N ALA A 62 11.80 -11.45 -3.14
CA ALA A 62 11.38 -12.60 -3.92
C ALA A 62 10.44 -13.46 -3.06
N VAL A 63 9.50 -14.14 -3.70
CA VAL A 63 8.45 -14.92 -3.03
C VAL A 63 8.49 -16.36 -3.48
N GLU A 64 8.52 -17.27 -2.51
CA GLU A 64 8.25 -18.69 -2.73
C GLU A 64 6.80 -18.97 -2.33
N LEU A 65 6.02 -19.52 -3.25
CA LEU A 65 4.60 -19.84 -3.04
C LEU A 65 4.43 -21.35 -2.90
N VAL A 66 3.69 -21.76 -1.88
CA VAL A 66 3.33 -23.16 -1.64
C VAL A 66 1.83 -23.27 -1.34
N ARG A 67 1.22 -24.38 -1.77
CA ARG A 67 -0.08 -24.84 -1.27
C ARG A 67 0.19 -25.71 -0.06
N VAL A 68 -0.60 -25.52 0.99
CA VAL A 68 -0.65 -26.46 2.11
C VAL A 68 -1.94 -27.24 1.98
N LEU A 69 -1.82 -28.56 1.87
CA LEU A 69 -2.95 -29.47 1.75
C LEU A 69 -3.55 -29.81 3.12
N ASP A 70 -4.63 -30.56 3.12
CA ASP A 70 -5.39 -30.98 4.31
C ASP A 70 -4.61 -31.90 5.25
N ASP A 71 -3.76 -32.75 4.69
CA ASP A 71 -2.82 -33.63 5.38
C ASP A 71 -1.56 -32.90 5.89
N GLY A 72 -1.44 -31.61 5.58
CA GLY A 72 -0.30 -30.76 5.92
C GLY A 72 0.86 -30.85 4.94
N GLU A 73 0.73 -31.60 3.83
CA GLU A 73 1.72 -31.60 2.76
C GLU A 73 1.88 -30.20 2.17
N ARG A 74 3.14 -29.80 1.95
CA ARG A 74 3.49 -28.52 1.35
C ARG A 74 3.87 -28.75 -0.10
N VAL A 75 2.97 -28.41 -1.01
CA VAL A 75 3.17 -28.57 -2.46
C VAL A 75 3.65 -27.24 -3.05
N PRO A 76 4.88 -27.16 -3.61
CA PRO A 76 5.37 -25.94 -4.25
C PRO A 76 4.49 -25.52 -5.43
N VAL A 77 4.35 -24.22 -5.63
CA VAL A 77 3.63 -23.62 -6.76
C VAL A 77 4.64 -22.96 -7.71
N PRO A 78 5.38 -23.75 -8.51
CA PRO A 78 6.45 -23.22 -9.35
C PRO A 78 5.89 -22.26 -10.39
N ASN A 79 6.49 -21.07 -10.47
CA ASN A 79 6.06 -20.01 -11.38
C ASN A 79 4.56 -19.64 -11.24
N GLY A 80 3.99 -19.83 -10.05
CA GLY A 80 2.60 -19.49 -9.78
C GLY A 80 1.59 -20.34 -10.55
N ARG A 81 1.89 -21.61 -10.86
CA ARG A 81 1.00 -22.51 -11.59
C ARG A 81 0.60 -23.72 -10.75
N TRP A 82 -0.70 -24.01 -10.68
CA TRP A 82 -1.27 -25.20 -10.03
C TRP A 82 -2.70 -25.45 -10.53
N GLU A 83 -3.15 -26.70 -10.65
CA GLU A 83 -4.54 -27.09 -11.01
C GLU A 83 -5.23 -26.25 -12.10
N GLY A 84 -4.50 -25.88 -13.16
CA GLY A 84 -5.02 -25.03 -14.24
C GLY A 84 -5.17 -23.54 -13.90
N TYR A 85 -4.87 -23.14 -12.67
CA TYR A 85 -4.74 -21.76 -12.24
C TYR A 85 -3.33 -21.20 -12.51
N HIS A 86 -3.32 -19.91 -12.83
CA HIS A 86 -2.13 -19.12 -13.04
C HIS A 86 -2.20 -17.86 -12.19
N TRP A 87 -1.25 -17.71 -11.26
CA TRP A 87 -1.13 -16.55 -10.37
C TRP A 87 -1.23 -15.22 -11.12
N ASN A 88 -0.53 -15.12 -12.26
CA ASN A 88 -0.50 -13.88 -13.06
C ASN A 88 -1.81 -13.59 -13.81
N GLU A 89 -2.71 -14.57 -13.95
CA GLU A 89 -4.06 -14.37 -14.51
C GLU A 89 -5.04 -13.96 -13.41
N LEU A 90 -4.79 -14.43 -12.19
CA LEU A 90 -5.57 -14.12 -11.00
C LEU A 90 -5.24 -12.72 -10.44
N ILE A 91 -3.96 -12.38 -10.39
CA ILE A 91 -3.45 -11.12 -9.82
C ILE A 91 -2.82 -10.26 -10.92
N ASP A 92 -3.61 -9.32 -11.47
CA ASP A 92 -3.13 -8.33 -12.43
C ASP A 92 -2.59 -7.06 -11.75
N TRP A 93 -1.73 -7.24 -10.75
CA TRP A 93 -1.06 -6.14 -10.08
C TRP A 93 0.44 -6.18 -10.33
N GLY A 94 0.95 -5.11 -10.93
CA GLY A 94 2.32 -5.03 -11.45
C GLY A 94 3.42 -5.48 -10.48
N PRO A 95 3.41 -5.05 -9.20
CA PRO A 95 4.34 -5.54 -8.19
C PRO A 95 4.24 -7.04 -7.91
N LEU A 96 3.04 -7.59 -7.74
CA LEU A 96 2.86 -9.03 -7.48
C LEU A 96 2.82 -9.90 -8.74
N ARG A 97 3.04 -9.35 -9.93
CA ARG A 97 3.19 -10.14 -11.14
C ARG A 97 4.53 -10.90 -11.10
N SER A 98 4.49 -12.22 -11.16
CA SER A 98 5.68 -13.09 -11.11
C SER A 98 6.62 -12.80 -9.92
N PRO A 99 6.13 -12.89 -8.68
CA PRO A 99 6.86 -12.48 -7.48
C PRO A 99 7.99 -13.46 -7.10
N TRP A 100 8.09 -14.61 -7.76
CA TRP A 100 9.17 -15.59 -7.63
C TRP A 100 10.51 -15.14 -8.22
N HIS A 101 10.53 -14.05 -9.00
CA HIS A 101 11.78 -13.40 -9.39
C HIS A 101 12.14 -12.30 -8.39
N GLN A 102 13.44 -12.03 -8.20
CA GLN A 102 13.88 -10.91 -7.38
C GLN A 102 13.47 -9.59 -8.03
N ARG A 103 12.73 -8.75 -7.30
CA ARG A 103 12.18 -7.48 -7.79
C ARG A 103 12.35 -6.36 -6.79
N HIS A 104 12.27 -5.12 -7.26
CA HIS A 104 12.24 -3.95 -6.40
C HIS A 104 10.90 -3.79 -5.68
N ALA A 105 10.95 -3.49 -4.38
CA ALA A 105 9.80 -3.10 -3.58
C ALA A 105 9.59 -1.58 -3.70
N PHE A 106 9.03 -1.12 -4.82
CA PHE A 106 8.88 0.32 -5.12
C PHE A 106 8.07 1.10 -4.08
N SER A 107 7.15 0.44 -3.39
CA SER A 107 6.32 1.00 -2.31
C SER A 107 6.84 0.64 -0.90
N GLY A 108 8.06 0.12 -0.80
CA GLY A 108 8.59 -0.48 0.43
C GLY A 108 8.17 -1.95 0.59
N VAL A 109 8.94 -2.70 1.40
CA VAL A 109 8.69 -4.14 1.64
C VAL A 109 7.38 -4.34 2.38
N ASP A 110 7.08 -3.49 3.35
CA ASP A 110 5.90 -3.66 4.21
C ASP A 110 4.60 -3.58 3.40
N ALA A 111 4.54 -2.65 2.43
CA ALA A 111 3.47 -2.60 1.44
C ALA A 111 3.36 -3.89 0.62
N VAL A 112 4.47 -4.42 0.10
CA VAL A 112 4.47 -5.64 -0.71
C VAL A 112 3.93 -6.83 0.08
N VAL A 113 4.34 -6.96 1.35
CA VAL A 113 3.87 -8.03 2.24
C VAL A 113 2.36 -7.89 2.49
N ASP A 114 1.87 -6.69 2.78
CA ASP A 114 0.45 -6.43 3.01
C ASP A 114 -0.41 -6.73 1.76
N PHE A 115 0.04 -6.28 0.58
CA PHE A 115 -0.65 -6.60 -0.66
C PHE A 115 -0.61 -8.10 -1.00
N LEU A 116 0.50 -8.78 -0.70
CA LEU A 116 0.62 -10.22 -0.90
C LEU A 116 -0.35 -10.98 0.01
N ASP A 117 -0.46 -10.60 1.28
CA ASP A 117 -1.41 -11.20 2.23
C ASP A 117 -2.86 -11.07 1.72
N ASN A 118 -3.26 -9.86 1.32
CA ASN A 118 -4.56 -9.61 0.70
C ASN A 118 -4.77 -10.41 -0.60
N ALA A 119 -3.74 -10.52 -1.44
CA ALA A 119 -3.80 -11.28 -2.67
C ALA A 119 -3.97 -12.79 -2.42
N LEU A 120 -3.28 -13.35 -1.42
CA LEU A 120 -3.42 -14.76 -1.05
C LEU A 120 -4.84 -15.07 -0.58
N ASN A 121 -5.42 -14.20 0.25
CA ASN A 121 -6.82 -14.32 0.67
C ASN A 121 -7.77 -14.26 -0.52
N TRP A 122 -7.59 -13.28 -1.41
CA TRP A 122 -8.42 -13.17 -2.61
C TRP A 122 -8.29 -14.40 -3.52
N VAL A 123 -7.07 -14.93 -3.72
CA VAL A 123 -6.86 -16.14 -4.53
C VAL A 123 -7.59 -17.32 -3.89
N ALA A 124 -7.47 -17.53 -2.58
CA ALA A 124 -8.16 -18.60 -1.87
C ALA A 124 -9.69 -18.56 -2.08
N ASP A 125 -10.28 -17.36 -2.11
CA ASP A 125 -11.70 -17.14 -2.36
C ASP A 125 -12.11 -17.33 -3.84
N ASN A 126 -11.17 -17.17 -4.78
CA ASN A 126 -11.44 -17.10 -6.21
C ASN A 126 -10.90 -18.30 -7.01
N THR A 127 -10.44 -19.36 -6.33
CA THR A 127 -10.07 -20.64 -6.94
C THR A 127 -10.94 -21.80 -6.43
N PRO A 128 -12.28 -21.76 -6.61
CA PRO A 128 -13.19 -22.75 -6.03
C PRO A 128 -13.02 -24.18 -6.58
N GLY A 129 -12.36 -24.34 -7.74
CA GLY A 129 -12.04 -25.65 -8.30
C GLY A 129 -10.86 -26.35 -7.64
N ASP A 130 -10.07 -25.64 -6.83
CA ASP A 130 -9.02 -26.24 -5.99
C ASP A 130 -9.65 -26.67 -4.67
N THR A 131 -9.95 -27.96 -4.53
CA THR A 131 -10.62 -28.52 -3.34
C THR A 131 -9.66 -29.20 -2.37
N GLU A 132 -8.37 -29.24 -2.68
CA GLU A 132 -7.34 -29.94 -1.90
C GLU A 132 -6.51 -28.97 -1.04
N THR A 133 -6.39 -27.72 -1.47
CA THR A 133 -5.61 -26.71 -0.73
C THR A 133 -6.37 -26.20 0.49
N LEU A 134 -5.81 -26.43 1.68
CA LEU A 134 -6.28 -25.85 2.93
C LEU A 134 -5.97 -24.36 3.02
N TYR A 135 -4.73 -23.95 2.71
CA TYR A 135 -4.36 -22.54 2.56
C TYR A 135 -3.14 -22.37 1.66
N LEU A 136 -2.98 -21.16 1.11
CA LEU A 136 -1.78 -20.75 0.40
C LEU A 136 -0.80 -20.11 1.39
N GLU A 137 0.47 -20.47 1.30
CA GLU A 137 1.54 -19.86 2.09
C GLU A 137 2.58 -19.27 1.15
N ALA A 138 3.01 -18.05 1.45
CA ALA A 138 4.08 -17.39 0.73
C ALA A 138 5.22 -17.03 1.68
N THR A 139 6.41 -17.53 1.38
CA THR A 139 7.66 -17.14 2.05
C THR A 139 8.29 -15.99 1.28
N VAL A 140 8.33 -14.82 1.90
CA VAL A 140 8.92 -13.61 1.33
C VAL A 140 10.33 -13.45 1.84
N THR A 141 11.30 -13.58 0.95
CA THR A 141 12.71 -13.25 1.23
C THR A 141 13.00 -11.86 0.70
N TYR A 142 13.52 -10.96 1.54
CA TYR A 142 13.77 -9.58 1.14
C TYR A 142 15.07 -9.01 1.69
N TYR A 143 15.52 -7.95 1.02
CA TYR A 143 16.66 -7.12 1.40
C TYR A 143 16.18 -5.69 1.57
N ARG A 144 16.52 -5.07 2.70
CA ARG A 144 16.18 -3.69 3.03
C ARG A 144 17.43 -2.81 2.91
N ASN A 145 17.50 -1.96 1.88
CA ASN A 145 18.68 -1.14 1.58
C ASN A 145 19.98 -1.98 1.55
N ALA A 146 19.96 -3.07 0.78
CA ALA A 146 21.02 -4.08 0.68
C ALA A 146 21.40 -4.81 1.99
N ARG A 147 20.61 -4.68 3.07
CA ARG A 147 20.74 -5.48 4.30
C ARG A 147 19.77 -6.66 4.28
N GLY A 148 20.18 -7.81 4.78
CA GLY A 148 19.39 -9.05 4.76
C GLY A 148 20.25 -10.28 4.47
N PRO A 149 19.66 -11.41 4.06
CA PRO A 149 18.23 -11.58 3.81
C PRO A 149 17.40 -11.56 5.10
N TYR A 150 16.21 -10.96 5.02
CA TYR A 150 15.14 -11.12 5.99
C TYR A 150 14.08 -12.03 5.39
N VAL A 151 13.37 -12.76 6.25
CA VAL A 151 12.32 -13.69 5.84
C VAL A 151 11.06 -13.39 6.63
N THR A 152 9.93 -13.32 5.93
CA THR A 152 8.61 -13.31 6.55
C THR A 152 7.70 -14.28 5.81
N VAL A 153 6.75 -14.87 6.53
CA VAL A 153 5.78 -15.81 5.98
C VAL A 153 4.40 -15.18 6.11
N VAL A 154 3.64 -15.18 5.02
CA VAL A 154 2.23 -14.78 4.98
C VAL A 154 1.38 -15.94 4.48
N ARG A 155 0.13 -16.00 4.96
CA ARG A 155 -0.77 -17.14 4.71
C ARG A 155 -2.16 -16.61 4.38
N SER A 156 -2.82 -17.22 3.40
CA SER A 156 -4.26 -17.03 3.27
C SER A 156 -4.98 -17.58 4.50
N HIS A 157 -6.25 -17.20 4.67
CA HIS A 157 -7.16 -17.91 5.53
C HIS A 157 -7.29 -19.39 5.14
N GLU A 158 -7.69 -20.21 6.12
CA GLU A 158 -8.01 -21.62 5.89
C GLU A 158 -9.33 -21.74 5.14
N ARG A 159 -9.35 -22.65 4.17
CA ARG A 159 -10.51 -22.92 3.31
C ARG A 159 -11.29 -24.09 3.87
N GLU A 160 -12.61 -24.02 3.78
CA GLU A 160 -13.46 -25.20 4.00
C GLU A 160 -13.28 -26.13 2.79
N LEU A 161 -12.60 -27.24 3.02
CA LEU A 161 -12.43 -28.27 2.00
C LEU A 161 -13.79 -28.92 1.74
N GLY A 162 -14.16 -29.04 0.46
CA GLY A 162 -15.40 -29.69 0.07
C GLY A 162 -15.42 -31.09 0.64
N GLY A 163 -16.28 -31.33 1.64
CA GLY A 163 -16.58 -32.67 2.12
C GLY A 163 -17.08 -33.54 0.97
N PRO A 164 -16.83 -34.86 1.03
CA PRO A 164 -17.14 -35.81 -0.04
C PRO A 164 -18.59 -35.78 -0.52
#